data_AF-B6H5W9-F1
#
_entry.id   AF-B6H5W9-F1
#
_cell.length_a   1.000
_cell.length_b   1.000
_cell.length_c   1.000
_cell.angle_alpha   90.00
_cell.angle_beta   90.00
_cell.angle_gamma   90.00
#
_symmetry.space_group_name_H-M   'P 1'
#
loop_
_entity.id
_entity.type
_entity.pdbx_description
1 polymer ?
#
loop_
_entity_poly.entity_id
_entity_poly.type
_entity_poly.pdbx_seq_one_letter_code
_entity_poly.pdbx_strand_id
1 'polypeptide(L)'
;MATAMLRSCSWIMSLAPVTERHLLVRGLESTPTCGLILQLTGNYEPPDCGFDTVRINLTVTSRGKQFDRLALMYLRDNEVFRTSTAEPTTNGIVWTYIKEMSQYNSLWRSPQKLIFDLGNIINEVYTGSFNATLKAHFSEGQNVKTADIVLPISAKRSASNSPSAFQLPTDNTTVMYEIPAAASRAIVSISACGQSEEEFWWSNVFSQDTRDFESTVGGLYGYTPFREVQLYIDGILAGLVWPFPIIFTGGVAPGFWRPVVGTDAFDLRQPEIDISPFLPMVQDGKQHSFEIRVTGLNVSADGKTTFANTVGSYWVVTGNIFIYLNDNSSDSKVTAARDKDGPMVDAPLPVFAVTRNLVRNETGGNDSLSYSVAVKRIFSVRSSLYSWSQTLSFSNHGLLNQQGYSQVNRQLTTGNNSITELGDAPISYSITFQYPLVVNATYGITSNGMTIDSWMMRGLDFETTGGLGISTYTLSSGPSHLHTRQSGTAQYKSVTGGSSSSWGDTTNVFESQMNGQPYHRSVHAVNGTVVSDTDPGGKVSASSPQDYGDTGRGSVRAIIGKGPGALIN
;
A
#
# COMPACT_ATOMS: atom_id res chain seq x y z
N MET A 1 35.97 51.92 -2.05
CA MET A 1 35.91 51.30 -0.72
C MET A 1 34.52 50.69 -0.59
N ALA A 2 34.26 49.40 -0.40
CA ALA A 2 35.10 48.22 -0.25
C ALA A 2 34.42 47.04 -0.95
N THR A 3 35.26 46.15 -1.46
CA THR A 3 35.00 44.89 -2.16
C THR A 3 34.59 43.79 -1.17
N ALA A 4 33.69 42.89 -1.53
CA ALA A 4 33.67 41.52 -1.00
C ALA A 4 33.20 40.53 -2.08
N MET A 5 34.10 39.61 -2.39
CA MET A 5 33.98 38.51 -3.35
C MET A 5 32.88 37.51 -2.96
N LEU A 6 32.05 37.09 -3.93
CA LEU A 6 31.45 35.77 -3.93
C LEU A 6 32.24 34.89 -4.90
N ARG A 7 32.94 33.91 -4.33
CA ARG A 7 33.72 32.90 -5.05
C ARG A 7 32.76 32.03 -5.85
N SER A 8 33.00 31.92 -7.15
CA SER A 8 32.38 30.90 -8.00
C SER A 8 33.04 29.55 -7.74
N CYS A 9 32.23 28.50 -7.66
CA CYS A 9 32.60 27.14 -8.02
C CYS A 9 31.49 26.59 -8.89
N SER A 10 31.86 26.23 -10.11
CA SER A 10 31.03 25.88 -11.24
C SER A 10 30.63 24.39 -11.20
N TRP A 11 29.37 24.08 -11.49
CA TRP A 11 28.92 22.89 -12.21
C TRP A 11 27.73 23.28 -13.11
N ILE A 12 27.74 22.84 -14.37
CA ILE A 12 26.85 23.25 -15.47
C ILE A 12 25.58 22.37 -15.51
N MET A 13 24.38 22.98 -15.59
CA MET A 13 23.41 22.74 -16.69
C MET A 13 22.29 23.81 -16.78
N SER A 14 22.31 24.53 -17.91
CA SER A 14 21.30 25.33 -18.65
C SER A 14 20.16 26.09 -17.94
N LEU A 15 20.02 27.37 -18.32
CA LEU A 15 19.07 28.40 -17.88
C LEU A 15 17.64 28.24 -18.44
N ALA A 16 16.64 28.28 -17.54
CA ALA A 16 15.34 28.93 -17.72
C ALA A 16 14.76 29.27 -16.32
N PRO A 17 13.97 30.34 -16.14
CA PRO A 17 13.59 30.83 -14.81
C PRO A 17 12.35 30.11 -14.25
N VAL A 18 12.58 28.95 -13.65
CA VAL A 18 11.82 28.33 -12.54
C VAL A 18 12.86 27.51 -11.78
N THR A 19 12.83 27.50 -10.45
CA THR A 19 13.76 26.75 -9.58
C THR A 19 13.59 25.23 -9.72
N GLU A 20 13.90 24.67 -10.89
CA GLU A 20 13.99 23.23 -11.15
C GLU A 20 15.41 22.74 -10.84
N ARG A 21 15.57 21.81 -9.89
CA ARG A 21 16.78 21.00 -9.79
C ARG A 21 16.51 19.60 -10.32
N HIS A 22 17.39 19.16 -11.22
CA HIS A 22 17.38 17.79 -11.72
C HIS A 22 18.16 16.90 -10.74
N LEU A 23 17.47 16.11 -9.92
CA LEU A 23 18.09 14.93 -9.34
C LEU A 23 18.12 13.87 -10.46
N LEU A 24 19.27 13.67 -11.08
CA LEU A 24 19.43 12.69 -12.16
C LEU A 24 20.24 11.52 -11.62
N VAL A 25 19.56 10.58 -10.95
CA VAL A 25 20.20 9.35 -10.47
C VAL A 25 20.08 8.30 -11.58
N ARG A 26 21.11 8.17 -12.42
CA ARG A 26 21.23 7.03 -13.36
C ARG A 26 21.80 5.85 -12.60
N GLY A 27 21.10 4.72 -12.62
CA GLY A 27 21.63 3.46 -12.08
C GLY A 27 22.94 3.09 -12.76
N LEU A 28 23.98 2.86 -11.95
CA LEU A 28 25.18 2.16 -12.39
C LEU A 28 24.93 0.67 -12.15
N GLU A 29 25.09 -0.12 -13.22
CA GLU A 29 25.11 -1.58 -13.13
C GLU A 29 26.23 -2.02 -12.17
N SER A 30 25.88 -2.74 -11.11
CA SER A 30 26.88 -3.48 -10.33
C SER A 30 27.20 -4.79 -11.06
N THR A 31 28.47 -5.18 -11.04
CA THR A 31 29.04 -6.37 -11.70
C THR A 31 28.45 -7.69 -11.18
N PRO A 32 28.54 -8.81 -11.94
CA PRO A 32 27.57 -9.88 -11.93
C PRO A 32 27.79 -10.86 -10.78
N THR A 33 26.90 -10.81 -9.79
CA THR A 33 26.58 -11.97 -8.95
C THR A 33 25.06 -12.11 -8.94
N CYS A 34 24.59 -13.34 -9.16
CA CYS A 34 23.19 -13.76 -9.36
C CYS A 34 22.18 -12.96 -8.49
N GLY A 35 21.30 -12.20 -9.15
CA GLY A 35 20.23 -11.40 -8.53
C GLY A 35 20.60 -9.92 -8.33
N LEU A 36 20.50 -9.11 -9.39
CA LEU A 36 20.72 -7.66 -9.29
C LEU A 36 19.52 -6.97 -8.64
N ILE A 37 19.76 -6.16 -7.61
CA ILE A 37 18.78 -5.22 -7.06
C ILE A 37 19.13 -3.84 -7.66
N LEU A 38 18.17 -3.14 -8.28
CA LEU A 38 18.37 -1.75 -8.64
C LEU A 38 18.13 -0.91 -7.39
N GLN A 39 19.16 -0.81 -6.56
CA GLN A 39 19.14 0.06 -5.39
C GLN A 39 19.88 1.35 -5.71
N LEU A 40 19.14 2.45 -5.71
CA LEU A 40 19.70 3.79 -5.85
C LEU A 40 19.86 4.38 -4.46
N THR A 41 21.11 4.52 -4.02
CA THR A 41 21.44 5.20 -2.76
C THR A 41 22.23 6.45 -3.06
N GLY A 42 21.85 7.58 -2.49
CA GLY A 42 22.54 8.86 -2.65
C GLY A 42 22.40 9.73 -1.42
N ASN A 43 23.26 10.75 -1.31
CA ASN A 43 23.08 11.81 -0.33
C ASN A 43 22.22 12.91 -0.96
N TYR A 44 21.11 13.24 -0.32
CA TYR A 44 20.26 14.36 -0.63
C TYR A 44 20.76 15.59 0.13
N GLU A 45 20.82 16.71 -0.59
CA GLU A 45 21.09 18.04 -0.05
C GLU A 45 19.88 18.94 -0.38
N PRO A 46 19.32 19.67 0.60
CA PRO A 46 18.23 20.61 0.36
C PRO A 46 18.60 21.70 -0.65
N PRO A 47 17.64 22.20 -1.46
CA PRO A 47 17.89 23.35 -2.31
C PRO A 47 18.11 24.61 -1.45
N ASP A 48 18.94 25.54 -1.95
CA ASP A 48 19.19 26.84 -1.33
C ASP A 48 18.04 27.84 -1.62
N CYS A 49 16.82 27.44 -1.30
CA CYS A 49 15.62 28.26 -1.42
C CYS A 49 14.59 27.86 -0.35
N GLY A 50 13.69 28.79 -0.03
CA GLY A 50 12.48 28.44 0.72
C GLY A 50 11.58 27.52 -0.10
N PHE A 51 10.90 26.61 0.58
CA PHE A 51 9.86 25.75 0.01
C PHE A 51 8.90 25.30 1.11
N ASP A 52 7.65 25.07 0.73
CA ASP A 52 6.60 24.44 1.54
C ASP A 52 5.95 23.25 0.83
N THR A 53 6.21 23.10 -0.46
CA THR A 53 5.62 22.10 -1.33
C THR A 53 6.72 21.29 -1.98
N VAL A 54 6.65 19.96 -1.86
CA VAL A 54 7.55 19.01 -2.50
C VAL A 54 6.73 17.99 -3.28
N ARG A 55 7.07 17.79 -4.56
CA ARG A 55 6.50 16.71 -5.38
C ARG A 55 7.59 15.92 -6.05
N ILE A 56 7.39 14.61 -6.19
CA ILE A 56 8.30 13.74 -6.93
C ILE A 56 7.62 13.17 -8.16
N ASN A 57 8.29 13.32 -9.30
CA ASN A 57 7.94 12.63 -10.52
C ASN A 57 8.81 11.38 -10.65
N LEU A 58 8.19 10.20 -10.53
CA LEU A 58 8.81 8.92 -10.84
C LEU A 58 8.44 8.54 -12.26
N THR A 59 9.41 8.53 -13.17
CA THR A 59 9.25 7.99 -14.53
C THR A 59 10.00 6.67 -14.63
N VAL A 60 9.30 5.61 -15.05
CA VAL A 60 9.90 4.29 -15.24
C VAL A 60 9.71 3.83 -16.67
N THR A 61 10.77 3.27 -17.25
CA THR A 61 10.74 2.59 -18.53
C THR A 61 11.26 1.16 -18.36
N SER A 62 10.70 0.23 -19.13
CA SER A 62 11.19 -1.15 -19.18
C SER A 62 10.75 -1.81 -20.48
N ARG A 63 11.52 -2.78 -20.95
CA ARG A 63 11.24 -3.55 -22.18
C ARG A 63 11.70 -4.99 -22.00
N GLY A 64 10.88 -5.94 -22.40
CA GLY A 64 11.11 -7.37 -22.22
C GLY A 64 10.14 -7.98 -21.22
N LYS A 65 10.48 -9.12 -20.64
CA LYS A 65 9.67 -9.80 -19.64
C LYS A 65 10.12 -9.47 -18.22
N GLN A 66 9.22 -8.93 -17.41
CA GLN A 66 9.42 -8.70 -15.99
C GLN A 66 8.05 -8.71 -15.31
N PHE A 67 8.00 -9.21 -14.07
CA PHE A 67 6.77 -9.11 -13.27
C PHE A 67 6.75 -7.82 -12.48
N ASP A 68 5.61 -7.52 -11.88
CA ASP A 68 5.51 -6.42 -10.93
C ASP A 68 6.55 -6.55 -9.81
N ARG A 69 7.12 -5.40 -9.44
CA ARG A 69 8.12 -5.28 -8.39
C ARG A 69 7.69 -4.19 -7.45
N LEU A 70 7.62 -4.54 -6.17
CA LEU A 70 7.51 -3.57 -5.10
C LEU A 70 8.78 -2.73 -5.06
N ALA A 71 8.62 -1.41 -4.98
CA ALA A 71 9.69 -0.46 -4.75
C ALA A 71 9.37 0.46 -3.58
N LEU A 72 10.43 0.81 -2.85
CA LEU A 72 10.34 1.58 -1.62
C LEU A 72 11.33 2.75 -1.66
N MET A 73 10.86 3.95 -1.38
CA MET A 73 11.69 5.14 -1.24
C MET A 73 11.79 5.54 0.24
N TYR A 74 13.01 5.80 0.68
CA TYR A 74 13.31 6.28 2.03
C TYR A 74 14.05 7.60 1.99
N LEU A 75 13.68 8.47 2.94
CA LEU A 75 14.52 9.55 3.43
C LEU A 75 15.06 9.10 4.79
N ARG A 76 16.36 8.80 4.81
CA ARG A 76 17.04 8.07 5.87
C ARG A 76 16.33 6.74 6.14
N ASP A 77 15.68 6.59 7.29
CA ASP A 77 14.98 5.37 7.71
C ASP A 77 13.45 5.50 7.61
N ASN A 78 12.94 6.67 7.17
CA ASN A 78 11.51 6.94 6.97
C ASN A 78 11.09 6.55 5.56
N GLU A 79 10.13 5.64 5.43
CA GLU A 79 9.55 5.31 4.14
C GLU A 79 8.62 6.44 3.70
N VAL A 80 8.93 7.08 2.57
CA VAL A 80 8.15 8.21 2.03
C VAL A 80 7.36 7.82 0.78
N PHE A 81 7.69 6.68 0.15
CA PHE A 81 6.99 6.17 -1.03
C PHE A 81 7.01 4.65 -1.06
N ARG A 82 5.86 4.02 -1.31
CA ARG A 82 5.78 2.62 -1.74
C ARG A 82 4.98 2.52 -3.03
N THR A 83 5.56 1.86 -4.02
CA THR A 83 5.02 1.76 -5.38
C THR A 83 5.22 0.35 -5.92
N SER A 84 4.46 -0.04 -6.93
CA SER A 84 4.65 -1.27 -7.69
C SER A 84 4.80 -0.94 -9.16
N THR A 85 5.75 -1.59 -9.84
CA THR A 85 5.95 -1.38 -11.28
C THR A 85 4.83 -2.00 -12.10
N ALA A 86 4.48 -1.36 -13.23
CA ALA A 86 3.72 -2.04 -14.29
C ALA A 86 4.57 -3.11 -14.99
N GLU A 87 3.94 -4.21 -15.42
CA GLU A 87 4.65 -5.26 -16.18
C GLU A 87 4.96 -4.81 -17.61
N PRO A 88 6.23 -4.83 -18.03
CA PRO A 88 6.60 -4.48 -19.39
C PRO A 88 6.04 -5.45 -20.43
N THR A 89 6.18 -5.02 -21.68
CA THR A 89 5.92 -5.83 -22.86
C THR A 89 7.21 -5.90 -23.68
N THR A 90 7.23 -6.75 -24.71
CA THR A 90 8.33 -6.81 -25.68
C THR A 90 8.54 -5.49 -26.42
N ASN A 91 7.48 -4.69 -26.60
CA ASN A 91 7.55 -3.33 -27.17
C ASN A 91 8.05 -2.29 -26.17
N GLY A 92 7.91 -2.59 -24.88
CA GLY A 92 8.28 -1.74 -23.76
C GLY A 92 7.15 -0.87 -23.25
N ILE A 93 7.38 -0.30 -22.08
CA ILE A 93 6.44 0.56 -21.35
C ILE A 93 7.13 1.84 -20.90
N VAL A 94 6.33 2.87 -20.71
CA VAL A 94 6.68 4.08 -19.97
C VAL A 94 5.49 4.48 -19.13
N TRP A 95 5.73 4.82 -17.87
CA TRP A 95 4.72 5.42 -17.01
C TRP A 95 5.38 6.48 -16.13
N THR A 96 4.56 7.45 -15.70
CA THR A 96 4.99 8.49 -14.77
C THR A 96 3.95 8.65 -13.69
N TYR A 97 4.41 8.75 -12.44
CA TYR A 97 3.58 9.06 -11.29
C TYR A 97 4.11 10.32 -10.59
N ILE A 98 3.21 11.23 -10.22
CA ILE A 98 3.52 12.44 -9.46
C ILE A 98 3.04 12.23 -8.04
N LYS A 99 3.97 12.16 -7.10
CA LYS A 99 3.67 11.97 -5.68
C LYS A 99 3.79 13.29 -4.92
N GLU A 100 2.77 13.59 -4.13
CA GLU A 100 2.77 14.64 -3.10
C GLU A 100 3.68 14.18 -1.94
N MET A 101 4.65 15.02 -1.57
CA MET A 101 5.71 14.71 -0.59
C MET A 101 5.86 15.78 0.50
N SER A 102 4.97 16.77 0.54
CA SER A 102 5.07 17.92 1.43
C SER A 102 4.80 17.56 2.89
N GLN A 103 4.04 16.51 3.17
CA GLN A 103 3.87 15.96 4.53
C GLN A 103 5.20 15.59 5.20
N TYR A 104 6.26 15.35 4.41
CA TYR A 104 7.62 15.04 4.87
C TYR A 104 8.58 16.24 4.88
N ASN A 105 8.08 17.48 4.86
CA ASN A 105 8.91 18.69 4.74
C ASN A 105 10.06 18.77 5.76
N SER A 106 9.86 18.36 7.01
CA SER A 106 10.94 18.35 8.01
C SER A 106 12.11 17.44 7.61
N LEU A 107 11.85 16.37 6.86
CA LEU A 107 12.89 15.55 6.26
C LEU A 107 13.57 16.30 5.10
N TRP A 108 12.81 16.86 4.16
CA TRP A 108 13.36 17.58 3.00
C TRP A 108 14.22 18.79 3.34
N ARG A 109 14.10 19.37 4.53
CA ARG A 109 14.88 20.55 4.95
C ARG A 109 16.30 20.24 5.45
N SER A 110 16.68 18.97 5.57
CA SER A 110 18.00 18.58 6.08
C SER A 110 18.75 17.65 5.13
N PRO A 111 20.09 17.77 5.03
CA PRO A 111 20.92 16.80 4.34
C PRO A 111 20.74 15.40 4.93
N GLN A 112 20.49 14.40 4.08
CA GLN A 112 20.29 13.03 4.53
C GLN A 112 20.44 12.00 3.41
N LYS A 113 20.39 10.72 3.77
CA LYS A 113 20.43 9.63 2.79
C LYS A 113 19.08 9.48 2.10
N LEU A 114 19.10 9.32 0.78
CA LEU A 114 17.96 8.92 -0.03
C LEU A 114 18.22 7.50 -0.55
N ILE A 115 17.26 6.60 -0.34
CA ILE A 115 17.31 5.23 -0.84
C ILE A 115 16.06 4.99 -1.67
N PHE A 116 16.22 4.57 -2.92
CA PHE A 116 15.14 4.02 -3.72
C PHE A 116 15.49 2.57 -4.06
N ASP A 117 14.77 1.66 -3.43
CA ASP A 117 14.94 0.22 -3.57
C ASP A 117 13.91 -0.30 -4.58
N LEU A 118 14.38 -0.75 -5.74
CA LEU A 118 13.57 -1.41 -6.76
C LEU A 118 14.24 -2.73 -7.15
N GLY A 119 13.70 -3.84 -6.66
CA GLY A 119 14.20 -5.17 -7.02
C GLY A 119 14.05 -5.41 -8.52
N ASN A 120 15.13 -5.81 -9.21
CA ASN A 120 15.10 -6.06 -10.65
C ASN A 120 15.89 -7.33 -11.01
N ILE A 121 15.26 -8.49 -10.86
CA ILE A 121 15.88 -9.77 -11.19
C ILE A 121 15.99 -9.90 -12.71
N ILE A 122 17.21 -10.09 -13.22
CA ILE A 122 17.48 -10.35 -14.64
C ILE A 122 18.07 -11.75 -14.81
N ASN A 123 17.43 -12.56 -15.65
CA ASN A 123 17.86 -13.92 -16.01
C ASN A 123 17.22 -14.36 -17.35
N GLU A 124 17.33 -15.63 -17.69
CA GLU A 124 16.76 -16.19 -18.93
C GLU A 124 15.23 -16.08 -19.03
N VAL A 125 14.54 -15.94 -17.89
CA VAL A 125 13.09 -15.76 -17.81
C VAL A 125 12.71 -14.28 -17.71
N TYR A 126 13.43 -13.52 -16.88
CA TYR A 126 13.19 -12.09 -16.63
C TYR A 126 14.20 -11.27 -17.44
N THR A 127 13.81 -10.88 -18.64
CA THR A 127 14.67 -10.15 -19.58
C THR A 127 14.49 -8.63 -19.51
N GLY A 128 13.45 -8.15 -18.82
CA GLY A 128 13.09 -6.75 -18.73
C GLY A 128 13.80 -6.02 -17.60
N SER A 129 14.74 -5.14 -17.95
CA SER A 129 15.35 -4.22 -16.99
C SER A 129 14.49 -2.99 -16.75
N PHE A 130 14.38 -2.56 -15.49
CA PHE A 130 13.78 -1.26 -15.16
C PHE A 130 14.79 -0.13 -15.24
N ASN A 131 14.39 0.99 -15.83
CA ASN A 131 15.11 2.26 -15.76
C ASN A 131 14.16 3.29 -15.12
N ALA A 132 14.48 3.69 -13.89
CA ALA A 132 13.70 4.62 -13.09
C ALA A 132 14.42 5.97 -12.99
N THR A 133 13.67 7.06 -13.15
CA THR A 133 14.12 8.44 -12.95
C THR A 133 13.21 9.11 -11.92
N LEU A 134 13.80 9.61 -10.84
CA LEU A 134 13.11 10.37 -9.79
C LEU A 134 13.49 11.85 -9.91
N LYS A 135 12.51 12.73 -10.15
CA LYS A 135 12.72 14.19 -10.14
C LYS A 135 11.93 14.83 -9.01
N ALA A 136 12.61 15.52 -8.10
CA ALA A 136 11.97 16.28 -7.03
C ALA A 136 11.79 17.75 -7.46
N HIS A 137 10.58 18.26 -7.28
CA HIS A 137 10.18 19.64 -7.53
C HIS A 137 9.89 20.32 -6.18
N PHE A 138 10.53 21.45 -5.93
CA PHE A 138 10.39 22.24 -4.71
C PHE A 138 9.77 23.59 -5.06
N SER A 139 8.72 23.98 -4.35
CA SER A 139 8.04 25.25 -4.55
C SER A 139 7.48 25.82 -3.24
N GLU A 140 7.15 27.10 -3.26
CA GLU A 140 6.31 27.75 -2.25
C GLU A 140 4.91 27.95 -2.81
N GLY A 141 3.88 27.74 -2.00
CA GLY A 141 2.49 27.94 -2.43
C GLY A 141 1.44 27.18 -1.61
N GLN A 142 1.84 26.22 -0.77
CA GLN A 142 0.95 25.55 0.16
C GLN A 142 1.35 25.90 1.59
N ASN A 143 0.70 26.91 2.16
CA ASN A 143 0.80 27.26 3.58
C ASN A 143 0.04 26.27 4.48
N VAL A 144 0.36 24.98 4.36
CA VAL A 144 -0.22 23.90 5.18
C VAL A 144 0.78 23.54 6.28
N LYS A 145 0.31 23.47 7.53
CA LYS A 145 1.15 23.02 8.66
C LYS A 145 1.57 21.56 8.43
N THR A 146 2.86 21.30 8.34
CA THR A 146 3.44 19.96 8.21
C THR A 146 4.11 19.56 9.52
N ALA A 147 4.41 18.28 9.70
CA ALA A 147 4.99 17.81 10.95
C ALA A 147 6.40 18.38 11.15
N ASP A 148 6.65 18.90 12.36
CA ASP A 148 7.94 19.46 12.75
C ASP A 148 9.01 18.36 12.85
N ILE A 149 8.59 17.15 13.25
CA ILE A 149 9.45 15.97 13.37
C ILE A 149 8.73 14.77 12.75
N VAL A 150 9.47 13.95 12.00
CA VAL A 150 9.01 12.65 11.49
C VAL A 150 9.98 11.56 11.96
N LEU A 151 9.48 10.62 12.77
CA LEU A 151 10.25 9.50 13.31
C LEU A 151 9.84 8.16 12.66
N PRO A 152 10.79 7.31 12.25
CA PRO A 152 10.45 6.07 11.55
C PRO A 152 10.14 4.90 12.48
N ILE A 153 9.03 4.19 12.26
CA ILE A 153 8.83 2.84 12.77
C ILE A 153 9.31 1.87 11.69
N SER A 154 10.62 1.57 11.72
CA SER A 154 11.31 0.80 10.68
C SER A 154 12.53 0.06 11.26
N ALA A 155 13.12 -0.85 10.48
CA ALA A 155 14.29 -1.63 10.86
C ALA A 155 15.61 -0.81 10.91
N LYS A 156 15.56 0.49 10.59
CA LYS A 156 16.68 1.45 10.67
C LYS A 156 17.97 1.00 9.96
N ARG A 157 17.84 0.52 8.72
CA ARG A 157 18.95 -0.09 7.95
C ARG A 157 19.63 0.90 7.01
N SER A 158 19.25 2.18 7.01
CA SER A 158 19.81 3.17 6.07
C SER A 158 21.32 3.40 6.26
N ALA A 159 21.85 3.24 7.48
CA ALA A 159 23.28 3.34 7.74
C ALA A 159 24.11 2.37 6.87
N SER A 160 23.57 1.17 6.62
CA SER A 160 24.17 0.14 5.77
C SER A 160 23.75 0.22 4.30
N ASN A 161 23.18 1.35 3.86
CA ASN A 161 22.62 1.51 2.52
C ASN A 161 21.62 0.38 2.21
N SER A 162 20.63 0.17 3.06
CA SER A 162 19.62 -0.89 2.85
C SER A 162 18.22 -0.37 3.16
N PRO A 163 17.18 -0.90 2.50
CA PRO A 163 15.78 -0.55 2.78
C PRO A 163 15.43 -0.91 4.23
N SER A 164 14.63 -0.05 4.86
CA SER A 164 14.33 -0.16 6.30
C SER A 164 13.00 -0.87 6.62
N ALA A 165 12.34 -1.48 5.64
CA ALA A 165 11.09 -2.22 5.91
C ALA A 165 11.32 -3.46 6.77
N PHE A 166 10.37 -3.73 7.66
CA PHE A 166 10.24 -5.00 8.35
C PHE A 166 9.62 -6.06 7.43
N GLN A 167 10.01 -7.31 7.64
CA GLN A 167 9.42 -8.48 7.00
C GLN A 167 8.72 -9.34 8.07
N LEU A 168 7.39 -9.36 8.05
CA LEU A 168 6.60 -10.19 8.96
C LEU A 168 6.25 -11.54 8.30
N PRO A 169 6.15 -12.63 9.09
CA PRO A 169 6.10 -12.65 10.57
C PRO A 169 7.48 -12.76 11.27
N THR A 170 8.60 -12.66 10.56
CA THR A 170 9.93 -12.95 11.11
C THR A 170 10.57 -11.81 11.91
N ASP A 171 10.39 -10.57 11.47
CA ASP A 171 11.02 -9.41 12.11
C ASP A 171 10.26 -8.95 13.36
N ASN A 172 11.00 -8.45 14.35
CA ASN A 172 10.43 -7.66 15.45
C ASN A 172 10.29 -6.19 15.00
N THR A 173 9.08 -5.65 15.05
CA THR A 173 8.77 -4.28 14.61
C THR A 173 8.93 -3.22 15.69
N THR A 174 9.32 -3.62 16.91
CA THR A 174 9.43 -2.73 18.07
C THR A 174 10.56 -1.72 17.89
N VAL A 175 10.25 -0.43 18.04
CA VAL A 175 11.21 0.68 18.08
C VAL A 175 11.02 1.52 19.33
N MET A 176 12.08 2.20 19.77
CA MET A 176 12.07 3.07 20.95
C MET A 176 12.26 4.53 20.57
N TYR A 177 11.44 5.43 21.12
CA TYR A 177 11.55 6.88 20.95
C TYR A 177 11.20 7.64 22.22
N GLU A 178 11.90 8.74 22.45
CA GLU A 178 11.48 9.79 23.39
C GLU A 178 10.65 10.82 22.61
N ILE A 179 9.42 11.09 23.05
CA ILE A 179 8.54 12.07 22.41
C ILE A 179 8.74 13.44 23.07
N PRO A 180 9.01 14.51 22.31
CA PRO A 180 9.23 15.83 22.90
C PRO A 180 8.05 16.30 23.74
N ALA A 181 8.34 16.86 24.92
CA ALA A 181 7.33 17.46 25.81
C ALA A 181 6.54 18.63 25.18
N ALA A 182 7.05 19.19 24.07
CA ALA A 182 6.37 20.24 23.31
C ALA A 182 5.40 19.70 22.23
N ALA A 183 5.33 18.38 22.03
CA ALA A 183 4.39 17.79 21.08
C ALA A 183 2.92 18.07 21.49
N SER A 184 2.12 18.51 20.52
CA SER A 184 0.72 18.86 20.73
C SER A 184 -0.24 18.00 19.93
N ARG A 185 0.24 17.42 18.82
CA ARG A 185 -0.42 16.39 18.04
C ARG A 185 0.60 15.35 17.60
N ALA A 186 0.20 14.09 17.53
CA ALA A 186 1.02 13.02 16.99
C ALA A 186 0.15 12.02 16.21
N ILE A 187 0.59 11.69 15.00
CA ILE A 187 -0.13 10.80 14.07
C ILE A 187 0.85 9.73 13.57
N VAL A 188 0.42 8.48 13.53
CA VAL A 188 1.20 7.38 12.95
C VAL A 188 0.59 6.98 11.62
N SER A 189 1.33 7.12 10.52
CA SER A 189 0.99 6.45 9.26
C SER A 189 1.56 5.04 9.25
N ILE A 190 0.83 4.09 8.66
CA ILE A 190 1.27 2.71 8.51
C ILE A 190 1.25 2.32 7.04
N SER A 191 2.38 1.80 6.56
CA SER A 191 2.52 1.21 5.24
C SER A 191 2.69 -0.30 5.39
N ALA A 192 1.65 -1.06 5.05
CA ALA A 192 1.61 -2.51 5.18
C ALA A 192 1.02 -3.16 3.93
N CYS A 193 1.80 -4.02 3.26
CA CYS A 193 1.31 -4.80 2.12
C CYS A 193 1.75 -6.26 2.19
N GLY A 194 0.81 -7.16 1.87
CA GLY A 194 1.07 -8.58 1.71
C GLY A 194 1.71 -8.87 0.35
N GLN A 195 2.55 -9.89 0.33
CA GLN A 195 3.28 -10.36 -0.84
C GLN A 195 3.53 -11.88 -0.72
N SER A 196 3.93 -12.55 -1.81
CA SER A 196 4.05 -14.02 -1.86
C SER A 196 2.78 -14.72 -1.36
N GLU A 197 2.83 -15.48 -0.27
CA GLU A 197 1.67 -16.20 0.28
C GLU A 197 0.54 -15.25 0.71
N GLU A 198 0.88 -13.99 0.94
CA GLU A 198 -0.03 -12.95 1.39
C GLU A 198 -0.37 -11.95 0.28
N GLU A 199 0.11 -12.09 -0.96
CA GLU A 199 -0.23 -11.14 -2.04
C GLU A 199 -1.74 -11.10 -2.34
N PHE A 200 -2.40 -12.25 -2.19
CA PHE A 200 -3.83 -12.44 -2.43
C PHE A 200 -4.58 -12.80 -1.14
N TRP A 201 -4.12 -12.26 0.00
CA TRP A 201 -4.66 -12.58 1.34
C TRP A 201 -6.18 -12.47 1.42
N TRP A 202 -6.79 -11.55 0.68
CA TRP A 202 -8.24 -11.32 0.60
C TRP A 202 -9.03 -12.51 0.03
N SER A 203 -8.33 -13.47 -0.57
CA SER A 203 -8.93 -14.70 -1.04
C SER A 203 -8.74 -15.85 -0.05
N ASN A 204 -7.84 -15.79 0.94
CA ASN A 204 -7.42 -16.93 1.76
C ASN A 204 -8.59 -17.70 2.42
N VAL A 205 -8.38 -19.00 2.63
CA VAL A 205 -9.36 -19.91 3.24
C VAL A 205 -9.12 -20.05 4.74
N PHE A 206 -9.94 -20.83 5.44
CA PHE A 206 -9.64 -21.16 6.83
C PHE A 206 -8.44 -22.10 6.88
N SER A 207 -7.63 -22.02 7.93
CA SER A 207 -6.38 -22.79 8.02
C SER A 207 -6.61 -24.31 7.90
N GLN A 208 -7.76 -24.81 8.36
CA GLN A 208 -8.16 -26.21 8.21
C GLN A 208 -8.50 -26.64 6.77
N ASP A 209 -8.81 -25.68 5.89
CA ASP A 209 -9.23 -25.92 4.50
C ASP A 209 -8.07 -25.83 3.50
N THR A 210 -6.85 -25.58 3.99
CA THR A 210 -5.67 -25.34 3.15
C THR A 210 -5.29 -26.54 2.27
N ARG A 211 -5.74 -27.75 2.63
CA ARG A 211 -5.51 -28.99 1.88
C ARG A 211 -6.77 -29.57 1.24
N ASP A 212 -7.93 -28.91 1.36
CA ASP A 212 -9.20 -29.47 0.91
C ASP A 212 -9.25 -29.74 -0.60
N PHE A 213 -8.44 -29.04 -1.40
CA PHE A 213 -8.36 -29.23 -2.85
C PHE A 213 -6.92 -29.51 -3.33
N GLU A 214 -6.09 -30.10 -2.45
CA GLU A 214 -4.67 -30.30 -2.74
C GLU A 214 -4.41 -31.13 -4.00
N SER A 215 -5.25 -32.14 -4.25
CA SER A 215 -5.12 -33.04 -5.41
C SER A 215 -5.47 -32.39 -6.76
N THR A 216 -6.24 -31.31 -6.76
CA THR A 216 -6.71 -30.64 -8.00
C THR A 216 -5.98 -29.32 -8.21
N VAL A 217 -5.88 -28.53 -7.15
CA VAL A 217 -5.42 -27.14 -7.23
C VAL A 217 -4.27 -26.83 -6.26
N GLY A 218 -3.66 -27.85 -5.64
CA GLY A 218 -2.56 -27.67 -4.70
C GLY A 218 -2.97 -26.97 -3.40
N GLY A 219 -1.99 -26.74 -2.52
CA GLY A 219 -2.23 -26.16 -1.19
C GLY A 219 -2.70 -24.70 -1.22
N LEU A 220 -3.74 -24.36 -0.49
CA LEU A 220 -4.25 -23.00 -0.35
C LEU A 220 -3.59 -22.29 0.86
N TYR A 221 -3.73 -20.97 0.94
CA TYR A 221 -3.25 -20.19 2.08
C TYR A 221 -4.35 -19.93 3.10
N GLY A 222 -3.96 -19.99 4.38
CA GLY A 222 -4.85 -19.93 5.53
C GLY A 222 -4.98 -18.53 6.15
N TYR A 223 -5.32 -18.53 7.44
CA TYR A 223 -5.58 -17.33 8.26
C TYR A 223 -6.78 -16.49 7.85
N THR A 224 -7.71 -17.05 7.06
CA THR A 224 -8.94 -16.40 6.56
C THR A 224 -8.66 -15.22 5.62
N PRO A 225 -9.67 -14.64 4.95
CA PRO A 225 -9.49 -13.48 4.08
C PRO A 225 -9.44 -12.14 4.83
N PHE A 226 -9.44 -12.14 6.17
CA PHE A 226 -9.37 -10.93 6.98
C PHE A 226 -7.94 -10.66 7.47
N ARG A 227 -7.52 -9.40 7.44
CA ARG A 227 -6.26 -8.94 8.01
C ARG A 227 -6.48 -7.68 8.83
N GLU A 228 -5.82 -7.61 9.97
CA GLU A 228 -5.77 -6.41 10.79
C GLU A 228 -4.33 -6.08 11.12
N VAL A 229 -3.98 -4.81 10.94
CA VAL A 229 -2.73 -4.22 11.38
C VAL A 229 -3.00 -3.43 12.66
N GLN A 230 -2.20 -3.66 13.69
CA GLN A 230 -2.37 -3.11 15.03
C GLN A 230 -1.14 -2.28 15.40
N LEU A 231 -1.37 -1.07 15.92
CA LEU A 231 -0.32 -0.25 16.52
C LEU A 231 -0.38 -0.40 18.05
N TYR A 232 0.77 -0.66 18.67
CA TYR A 232 0.93 -0.68 20.11
C TYR A 232 1.91 0.39 20.57
N ILE A 233 1.61 1.02 21.70
CA ILE A 233 2.50 1.92 22.44
C ILE A 233 2.65 1.36 23.85
N ASP A 234 3.86 0.95 24.25
CA ASP A 234 4.13 0.29 25.54
C ASP A 234 3.23 -0.91 25.83
N GLY A 235 2.95 -1.70 24.79
CA GLY A 235 2.09 -2.88 24.87
C GLY A 235 0.59 -2.56 24.97
N ILE A 236 0.20 -1.28 24.96
CA ILE A 236 -1.19 -0.83 24.93
C ILE A 236 -1.61 -0.62 23.46
N LEU A 237 -2.75 -1.18 23.07
CA LEU A 237 -3.28 -1.00 21.71
C LEU A 237 -3.66 0.48 21.49
N ALA A 238 -3.02 1.10 20.50
CA ALA A 238 -3.16 2.52 20.18
C ALA A 238 -4.05 2.80 18.96
N GLY A 239 -4.22 1.82 18.08
CA GLY A 239 -5.14 1.94 16.96
C GLY A 239 -5.00 0.80 15.95
N LEU A 240 -5.82 0.88 14.90
CA LEU A 240 -6.09 -0.21 13.98
C LEU A 240 -6.07 0.27 12.53
N VAL A 241 -5.55 -0.57 11.64
CA VAL A 241 -5.63 -0.39 10.20
C VAL A 241 -6.15 -1.68 9.56
N TRP A 242 -7.21 -1.57 8.79
CA TRP A 242 -7.70 -2.64 7.93
C TRP A 242 -7.29 -2.35 6.49
N PRO A 243 -6.34 -3.11 5.93
CA PRO A 243 -5.65 -2.73 4.70
C PRO A 243 -6.57 -2.80 3.49
N PHE A 244 -6.33 -1.88 2.54
CA PHE A 244 -6.94 -1.94 1.22
C PHE A 244 -6.39 -3.18 0.46
N PRO A 245 -7.24 -4.02 -0.15
CA PRO A 245 -6.80 -5.18 -0.92
C PRO A 245 -6.22 -4.71 -2.27
N ILE A 246 -4.92 -4.38 -2.25
CA ILE A 246 -4.16 -4.10 -3.47
C ILE A 246 -4.14 -5.34 -4.34
N ILE A 247 -4.35 -5.14 -5.64
CA ILE A 247 -4.07 -6.15 -6.66
C ILE A 247 -2.98 -5.59 -7.55
N PHE A 248 -1.80 -6.21 -7.51
CA PHE A 248 -0.63 -5.76 -8.26
C PHE A 248 -0.76 -6.10 -9.75
N THR A 249 0.08 -5.47 -10.57
CA THR A 249 -0.01 -5.61 -12.02
C THR A 249 0.44 -7.00 -12.41
N GLY A 250 -0.50 -7.88 -12.73
CA GLY A 250 -0.24 -9.29 -12.98
C GLY A 250 -1.17 -10.22 -12.23
N GLY A 251 -1.75 -9.73 -11.13
CA GLY A 251 -2.64 -10.50 -10.27
C GLY A 251 -3.99 -10.81 -10.92
N VAL A 252 -4.62 -11.91 -10.52
CA VAL A 252 -5.89 -12.45 -11.05
C VAL A 252 -5.81 -12.87 -12.52
N ALA A 253 -5.56 -11.94 -13.43
CA ALA A 253 -5.21 -12.19 -14.81
C ALA A 253 -4.41 -11.00 -15.38
N PRO A 254 -3.30 -11.21 -16.11
CA PRO A 254 -2.48 -10.12 -16.65
C PRO A 254 -3.22 -9.13 -17.54
N GLY A 255 -4.29 -9.58 -18.22
CA GLY A 255 -5.11 -8.75 -19.12
C GLY A 255 -5.82 -7.58 -18.45
N PHE A 256 -6.00 -7.60 -17.12
CA PHE A 256 -6.64 -6.51 -16.38
C PHE A 256 -5.80 -5.23 -16.29
N TRP A 257 -4.48 -5.33 -16.41
CA TRP A 257 -3.57 -4.27 -15.96
C TRP A 257 -2.90 -3.51 -17.10
N ARG A 258 -3.44 -3.65 -18.31
CA ARG A 258 -2.94 -2.99 -19.52
C ARG A 258 -4.09 -2.31 -20.27
N PRO A 259 -4.01 -1.00 -20.54
CA PRO A 259 -2.95 -0.05 -20.20
C PRO A 259 -3.12 0.60 -18.81
N VAL A 260 -4.24 0.36 -18.11
CA VAL A 260 -4.53 0.97 -16.80
C VAL A 260 -4.21 -0.02 -15.69
N VAL A 261 -3.35 0.37 -14.75
CA VAL A 261 -2.99 -0.45 -13.60
C VAL A 261 -4.08 -0.43 -12.51
N GLY A 262 -3.95 -1.29 -11.50
CA GLY A 262 -4.87 -1.28 -10.38
C GLY A 262 -4.83 0.04 -9.60
N THR A 263 -5.99 0.49 -9.08
CA THR A 263 -6.06 1.52 -8.03
C THR A 263 -5.00 1.26 -6.95
N ASP A 264 -4.19 2.28 -6.69
CA ASP A 264 -3.08 2.35 -5.73
C ASP A 264 -1.84 1.51 -6.02
N ALA A 265 -1.77 0.84 -7.18
CA ALA A 265 -0.58 0.10 -7.58
C ALA A 265 0.66 1.00 -7.69
N PHE A 266 0.51 2.24 -8.16
CA PHE A 266 1.61 3.19 -8.29
C PHE A 266 1.89 4.03 -7.03
N ASP A 267 0.95 4.09 -6.08
CA ASP A 267 1.16 4.73 -4.79
C ASP A 267 0.28 4.07 -3.72
N LEU A 268 0.92 3.22 -2.93
CA LEU A 268 0.25 2.52 -1.84
C LEU A 268 0.04 3.52 -0.71
N ARG A 269 -1.21 3.97 -0.54
CA ARG A 269 -1.63 4.86 0.54
C ARG A 269 -1.32 4.29 1.91
N GLN A 270 -1.02 5.18 2.85
CA GLN A 270 -0.69 4.80 4.23
C GLN A 270 -1.79 5.31 5.16
N PRO A 271 -2.67 4.43 5.66
CA PRO A 271 -3.68 4.80 6.66
C PRO A 271 -3.05 5.35 7.94
N GLU A 272 -3.79 6.23 8.61
CA GLU A 272 -3.31 7.01 9.75
C GLU A 272 -4.04 6.64 11.05
N ILE A 273 -3.31 6.63 12.16
CA ILE A 273 -3.82 6.49 13.52
C ILE A 273 -3.41 7.74 14.29
N ASP A 274 -4.37 8.50 14.81
CA ASP A 274 -4.07 9.65 15.66
C ASP A 274 -3.76 9.18 17.09
N ILE A 275 -2.50 9.31 17.49
CA ILE A 275 -2.00 8.91 18.81
C ILE A 275 -1.92 10.08 19.78
N SER A 276 -2.50 11.24 19.45
CA SER A 276 -2.53 12.41 20.34
C SER A 276 -3.10 12.12 21.73
N PRO A 277 -4.11 11.23 21.90
CA PRO A 277 -4.54 10.80 23.23
C PRO A 277 -3.44 10.16 24.10
N PHE A 278 -2.39 9.58 23.50
CA PHE A 278 -1.26 8.99 24.23
C PHE A 278 -0.20 10.02 24.66
N LEU A 279 -0.23 11.25 24.13
CA LEU A 279 0.79 12.27 24.42
C LEU A 279 1.05 12.48 25.92
N PRO A 280 0.03 12.61 26.81
CA PRO A 280 0.29 12.79 28.24
C PRO A 280 1.10 11.64 28.88
N MET A 281 1.00 10.43 28.32
CA MET A 281 1.74 9.25 28.77
C MET A 281 3.18 9.21 28.25
N VAL A 282 3.40 9.63 26.99
CA VAL A 282 4.69 9.44 26.30
C VAL A 282 5.63 10.65 26.34
N GLN A 283 5.22 11.74 26.99
CA GLN A 283 5.96 12.99 27.13
C GLN A 283 6.70 13.11 28.48
N ASP A 284 7.05 11.99 29.11
CA ASP A 284 7.67 11.95 30.43
C ASP A 284 9.21 12.09 30.42
N GLY A 285 9.80 12.32 29.24
CA GLY A 285 11.24 12.40 29.02
C GLY A 285 11.95 11.04 28.96
N LYS A 286 11.21 9.93 28.84
CA LYS A 286 11.77 8.59 28.66
C LYS A 286 11.50 8.05 27.26
N GLN A 287 12.15 6.93 26.95
CA GLN A 287 11.87 6.19 25.74
C GLN A 287 10.63 5.30 25.91
N HIS A 288 9.73 5.37 24.94
CA HIS A 288 8.54 4.55 24.81
C HIS A 288 8.66 3.64 23.58
N SER A 289 8.06 2.47 23.69
CA SER A 289 8.04 1.45 22.64
C SER A 289 6.87 1.66 21.69
N PHE A 290 7.12 1.49 20.39
CA PHE A 290 6.13 1.49 19.32
C PHE A 290 6.27 0.20 18.54
N GLU A 291 5.18 -0.55 18.36
CA GLU A 291 5.18 -1.86 17.70
C GLU A 291 4.01 -1.97 16.72
N ILE A 292 4.28 -2.51 15.53
CA ILE A 292 3.25 -2.81 14.53
C ILE A 292 3.09 -4.33 14.42
N ARG A 293 1.87 -4.83 14.61
CA ARG A 293 1.54 -6.26 14.44
C ARG A 293 0.58 -6.44 13.27
N VAL A 294 0.68 -7.58 12.58
CA VAL A 294 -0.29 -7.98 11.56
C VAL A 294 -0.85 -9.34 11.92
N THR A 295 -2.16 -9.48 11.91
CA THR A 295 -2.83 -10.74 12.26
C THR A 295 -3.95 -11.07 11.27
N GLY A 296 -4.04 -12.34 10.90
CA GLY A 296 -5.28 -12.93 10.38
C GLY A 296 -6.15 -13.51 11.51
N LEU A 297 -7.02 -14.45 11.17
CA LEU A 297 -7.87 -15.15 12.13
C LEU A 297 -7.60 -16.65 12.12
N ASN A 298 -7.83 -17.30 13.26
CA ASN A 298 -7.98 -18.74 13.36
C ASN A 298 -9.45 -19.07 13.62
N VAL A 299 -9.96 -20.07 12.91
CA VAL A 299 -11.31 -20.60 13.06
C VAL A 299 -11.17 -22.07 13.45
N SER A 300 -11.64 -22.45 14.63
CA SER A 300 -11.67 -23.85 15.06
C SER A 300 -12.86 -24.58 14.44
N ALA A 301 -12.84 -25.92 14.54
CA ALA A 301 -13.88 -26.78 13.96
C ALA A 301 -15.30 -26.50 14.51
N ASP A 302 -15.41 -26.00 15.74
CA ASP A 302 -16.67 -25.59 16.39
C ASP A 302 -17.11 -24.16 16.00
N GLY A 303 -16.39 -23.49 15.10
CA GLY A 303 -16.69 -22.13 14.63
C GLY A 303 -16.19 -21.01 15.54
N LYS A 304 -15.51 -21.32 16.65
CA LYS A 304 -14.89 -20.29 17.49
C LYS A 304 -13.77 -19.61 16.71
N THR A 305 -13.80 -18.28 16.72
CA THR A 305 -12.87 -17.44 15.95
C THR A 305 -12.04 -16.59 16.91
N THR A 306 -10.72 -16.57 16.69
CA THR A 306 -9.77 -15.74 17.46
C THR A 306 -8.74 -15.12 16.54
N PHE A 307 -8.02 -14.11 17.02
CA PHE A 307 -6.80 -13.66 16.34
C PHE A 307 -5.78 -14.80 16.23
N ALA A 308 -5.12 -14.89 15.08
CA ALA A 308 -4.01 -15.81 14.89
C ALA A 308 -2.71 -15.29 15.52
N ASN A 309 -2.61 -13.97 15.75
CA ASN A 309 -1.39 -13.26 16.16
C ASN A 309 -0.20 -13.50 15.20
N THR A 310 -0.51 -13.88 13.97
CA THR A 310 0.43 -14.11 12.88
C THR A 310 -0.31 -14.03 11.55
N VAL A 311 0.47 -14.08 10.48
CA VAL A 311 0.06 -14.15 9.07
C VAL A 311 0.95 -15.16 8.34
N GLY A 312 0.64 -15.47 7.09
CA GLY A 312 1.57 -16.14 6.17
C GLY A 312 2.74 -15.21 5.78
N SER A 313 3.69 -15.75 5.03
CA SER A 313 4.86 -15.00 4.58
C SER A 313 4.62 -14.41 3.18
N TYR A 314 4.85 -13.13 2.88
CA TYR A 314 5.53 -12.11 3.66
C TYR A 314 4.74 -10.79 3.66
N TRP A 315 4.73 -10.09 4.79
CA TRP A 315 4.20 -8.73 4.90
C TRP A 315 5.34 -7.74 5.00
N VAL A 316 5.32 -6.71 4.14
CA VAL A 316 6.28 -5.60 4.17
C VAL A 316 5.68 -4.45 4.96
N VAL A 317 6.31 -4.08 6.08
CA VAL A 317 5.72 -3.14 7.05
C VAL A 317 6.69 -2.03 7.46
N THR A 318 6.19 -0.80 7.48
CA THR A 318 6.82 0.40 8.07
C THR A 318 5.75 1.32 8.63
N GLY A 319 6.15 2.29 9.45
CA GLY A 319 5.32 3.43 9.81
C GLY A 319 6.15 4.70 10.00
N ASN A 320 5.47 5.85 10.05
CA ASN A 320 6.07 7.13 10.37
C ASN A 320 5.25 7.82 11.47
N ILE A 321 5.91 8.33 12.49
CA ILE A 321 5.32 9.13 13.57
C ILE A 321 5.52 10.60 13.20
N PHE A 322 4.44 11.26 12.79
CA PHE A 322 4.36 12.69 12.53
C PHE A 322 4.08 13.42 13.83
N ILE A 323 4.98 14.28 14.26
CA ILE A 323 4.87 15.04 15.52
C ILE A 323 4.77 16.52 15.17
N TYR A 324 3.74 17.16 15.71
CA TYR A 324 3.53 18.60 15.62
C TYR A 324 3.81 19.23 16.98
N LEU A 325 4.58 20.30 17.00
CA LEU A 325 4.94 21.04 18.21
C LEU A 325 4.01 22.25 18.41
N ASN A 326 3.87 22.65 19.67
CA ASN A 326 3.29 23.95 20.04
C ASN A 326 4.37 25.01 20.10
N ASP A 327 4.09 26.18 19.52
CA ASP A 327 4.99 27.34 19.54
C ASP A 327 5.11 27.97 20.95
N ASN A 328 4.14 27.73 21.84
CA ASN A 328 4.12 28.26 23.21
C ASN A 328 4.38 27.18 24.27
N SER A 329 5.58 27.22 24.85
CA SER A 329 6.07 26.27 25.89
C SER A 329 5.35 26.29 27.24
N SER A 330 4.43 27.23 27.46
CA SER A 330 3.68 27.38 28.71
C SER A 330 2.45 26.47 28.80
N ASP A 331 1.80 26.15 27.68
CA ASP A 331 0.59 25.32 27.66
C ASP A 331 0.91 23.83 27.85
N SER A 332 2.06 23.36 27.34
CA SER A 332 2.51 21.97 27.45
C SER A 332 2.76 21.52 28.90
N LYS A 333 3.21 22.43 29.78
CA LYS A 333 3.43 22.13 31.21
C LYS A 333 2.13 21.98 32.01
N VAL A 334 1.04 22.60 31.58
CA VAL A 334 -0.28 22.49 32.22
C VAL A 334 -0.98 21.19 31.82
N THR A 335 -0.76 20.74 30.59
CA THR A 335 -1.32 19.49 30.04
C THR A 335 -0.74 18.22 30.69
N ALA A 336 0.58 18.15 30.88
CA ALA A 336 1.24 16.99 31.49
C ALA A 336 0.83 16.75 32.97
N ALA A 337 0.27 17.76 33.64
CA ALA A 337 -0.21 17.62 35.01
C ALA A 337 -1.62 16.98 35.12
N ARG A 338 -2.37 16.89 34.02
CA ARG A 338 -3.80 16.51 34.03
C ARG A 338 -4.09 15.01 33.89
N ASP A 339 -3.20 14.21 33.29
CA ASP A 339 -3.42 12.78 33.04
C ASP A 339 -2.25 11.91 33.56
N LYS A 340 -2.14 11.77 34.89
CA LYS A 340 -1.08 10.93 35.50
C LYS A 340 -1.24 9.42 35.26
N ASP A 341 -2.44 8.98 34.89
CA ASP A 341 -2.79 7.56 34.75
C ASP A 341 -2.76 7.06 33.29
N GLY A 342 -2.32 7.88 32.35
CA GLY A 342 -2.33 7.57 30.92
C GLY A 342 -3.73 7.66 30.29
N PRO A 343 -3.88 7.38 28.99
CA PRO A 343 -5.18 7.47 28.33
C PRO A 343 -6.11 6.32 28.73
N MET A 344 -7.41 6.62 28.77
CA MET A 344 -8.46 5.60 28.87
C MET A 344 -8.65 4.93 27.52
N VAL A 345 -8.28 3.66 27.42
CA VAL A 345 -8.43 2.84 26.21
C VAL A 345 -9.64 1.91 26.37
N ASP A 346 -10.60 2.01 25.43
CA ASP A 346 -11.70 1.06 25.27
C ASP A 346 -11.51 0.30 23.95
N ALA A 347 -11.07 -0.96 24.09
CA ALA A 347 -10.72 -1.85 22.99
C ALA A 347 -11.38 -3.22 23.17
N PRO A 348 -12.72 -3.32 23.06
CA PRO A 348 -13.40 -4.59 23.20
C PRO A 348 -12.93 -5.58 22.13
N LEU A 349 -13.00 -6.88 22.45
CA LEU A 349 -12.72 -7.92 21.48
C LEU A 349 -13.67 -7.78 20.28
N PRO A 350 -13.20 -8.03 19.04
CA PRO A 350 -14.05 -7.95 17.87
C PRO A 350 -15.17 -8.99 17.91
N VAL A 351 -16.29 -8.65 17.27
CA VAL A 351 -17.39 -9.59 17.05
C VAL A 351 -17.14 -10.31 15.73
N PHE A 352 -17.06 -11.63 15.80
CA PHE A 352 -16.86 -12.50 14.64
C PHE A 352 -18.16 -13.25 14.31
N ALA A 353 -18.45 -13.37 13.01
CA ALA A 353 -19.42 -14.33 12.51
C ALA A 353 -18.80 -15.06 11.31
N VAL A 354 -18.78 -16.39 11.38
CA VAL A 354 -18.19 -17.23 10.34
C VAL A 354 -19.15 -18.32 9.92
N THR A 355 -19.12 -18.69 8.65
CA THR A 355 -19.80 -19.90 8.14
C THR A 355 -18.84 -20.71 7.31
N ARG A 356 -19.06 -22.03 7.27
CA ARG A 356 -18.31 -22.97 6.46
C ARG A 356 -19.22 -24.09 6.02
N ASN A 357 -19.15 -24.43 4.74
CA ASN A 357 -19.83 -25.59 4.17
C ASN A 357 -18.94 -26.23 3.12
N LEU A 358 -18.49 -27.46 3.38
CA LEU A 358 -17.70 -28.29 2.49
C LEU A 358 -18.59 -29.40 1.95
N VAL A 359 -18.78 -29.44 0.63
CA VAL A 359 -19.56 -30.45 -0.06
C VAL A 359 -18.62 -31.45 -0.72
N ARG A 360 -18.95 -32.73 -0.60
CA ARG A 360 -18.23 -33.83 -1.25
C ARG A 360 -19.05 -34.39 -2.40
N ASN A 361 -18.37 -34.85 -3.44
CA ASN A 361 -18.98 -35.57 -4.56
C ASN A 361 -19.28 -37.04 -4.19
N GLU A 362 -19.91 -37.77 -5.12
CA GLU A 362 -20.28 -39.19 -4.94
C GLU A 362 -19.08 -40.11 -4.68
N THR A 363 -17.88 -39.74 -5.15
CA THR A 363 -16.63 -40.49 -4.93
C THR A 363 -15.98 -40.18 -3.58
N GLY A 364 -16.56 -39.29 -2.78
CA GLY A 364 -16.04 -38.86 -1.47
C GLY A 364 -14.98 -37.76 -1.54
N GLY A 365 -14.62 -37.28 -2.73
CA GLY A 365 -13.71 -36.15 -2.93
C GLY A 365 -14.39 -34.82 -2.66
N ASN A 366 -13.63 -33.82 -2.22
CA ASN A 366 -14.13 -32.47 -2.00
C ASN A 366 -14.49 -31.81 -3.34
N ASP A 367 -15.70 -31.27 -3.43
CA ASP A 367 -16.25 -30.69 -4.66
C ASP A 367 -16.38 -29.16 -4.58
N SER A 368 -16.97 -28.65 -3.49
CA SER A 368 -17.07 -27.22 -3.25
C SER A 368 -16.91 -26.85 -1.79
N LEU A 369 -16.38 -25.65 -1.55
CA LEU A 369 -16.20 -25.04 -0.25
C LEU A 369 -16.77 -23.62 -0.33
N SER A 370 -17.84 -23.36 0.42
CA SER A 370 -18.33 -22.00 0.66
C SER A 370 -18.05 -21.59 2.10
N TYR A 371 -17.56 -20.37 2.30
CA TYR A 371 -17.29 -19.83 3.62
C TYR A 371 -17.59 -18.34 3.68
N SER A 372 -17.90 -17.85 4.87
CA SER A 372 -18.02 -16.43 5.12
C SER A 372 -17.28 -16.01 6.38
N VAL A 373 -16.81 -14.78 6.38
CA VAL A 373 -16.22 -14.11 7.54
C VAL A 373 -16.82 -12.73 7.62
N ALA A 374 -17.37 -12.37 8.78
CA ALA A 374 -17.75 -11.02 9.11
C ALA A 374 -17.08 -10.62 10.42
N VAL A 375 -16.51 -9.41 10.45
CA VAL A 375 -15.83 -8.85 11.62
C VAL A 375 -16.37 -7.46 11.87
N LYS A 376 -16.75 -7.18 13.12
CA LYS A 376 -17.03 -5.82 13.58
C LYS A 376 -16.09 -5.48 14.72
N ARG A 377 -15.50 -4.29 14.66
CA ARG A 377 -14.61 -3.80 15.70
C ARG A 377 -14.88 -2.33 16.01
N ILE A 378 -14.91 -2.03 17.30
CA ILE A 378 -14.93 -0.67 17.81
C ILE A 378 -13.67 -0.51 18.65
N PHE A 379 -13.05 0.66 18.56
CA PHE A 379 -11.90 1.05 19.35
C PHE A 379 -12.03 2.52 19.69
N SER A 380 -11.72 2.89 20.93
CA SER A 380 -11.57 4.30 21.28
C SER A 380 -10.49 4.48 22.33
N VAL A 381 -9.85 5.64 22.28
CA VAL A 381 -8.89 6.07 23.29
C VAL A 381 -9.11 7.53 23.60
N ARG A 382 -9.11 7.86 24.89
CA ARG A 382 -9.44 9.20 25.38
C ARG A 382 -8.43 9.66 26.43
N SER A 383 -8.04 10.92 26.30
CA SER A 383 -7.28 11.69 27.29
C SER A 383 -8.08 12.93 27.68
N SER A 384 -7.51 13.81 28.50
CA SER A 384 -8.09 15.11 28.82
C SER A 384 -8.23 16.04 27.61
N LEU A 385 -7.36 15.92 26.60
CA LEU A 385 -7.34 16.81 25.42
C LEU A 385 -7.85 16.18 24.13
N TYR A 386 -7.82 14.86 24.02
CA TYR A 386 -8.13 14.20 22.74
C TYR A 386 -8.95 12.93 22.93
N SER A 387 -9.81 12.66 21.96
CA SER A 387 -10.55 11.41 21.82
C SER A 387 -10.38 10.89 20.39
N TRP A 388 -9.73 9.74 20.23
CA TRP A 388 -9.66 9.02 18.96
C TRP A 388 -10.63 7.84 18.98
N SER A 389 -11.36 7.61 17.90
CA SER A 389 -12.29 6.50 17.78
C SER A 389 -12.29 5.87 16.39
N GLN A 390 -12.54 4.57 16.34
CA GLN A 390 -12.60 3.78 15.12
C GLN A 390 -13.80 2.82 15.19
N THR A 391 -14.62 2.81 14.14
CA THR A 391 -15.70 1.83 13.94
C THR A 391 -15.46 1.15 12.60
N LEU A 392 -15.21 -0.16 12.63
CA LEU A 392 -14.76 -0.93 11.48
C LEU A 392 -15.69 -2.13 11.23
N SER A 393 -16.04 -2.41 9.97
CA SER A 393 -16.85 -3.56 9.56
C SER A 393 -16.33 -4.23 8.29
N PHE A 394 -16.14 -5.54 8.35
CA PHE A 394 -15.60 -6.37 7.28
C PHE A 394 -16.56 -7.50 7.00
N SER A 395 -16.72 -7.84 5.73
CA SER A 395 -17.37 -9.07 5.30
C SER A 395 -16.66 -9.66 4.10
N ASN A 396 -16.53 -10.98 4.06
CA ASN A 396 -16.16 -11.74 2.87
C ASN A 396 -17.05 -12.96 2.73
N HIS A 397 -17.45 -13.27 1.50
CA HIS A 397 -18.00 -14.56 1.11
C HIS A 397 -17.08 -15.18 0.05
N GLY A 398 -16.47 -16.31 0.39
CA GLY A 398 -15.62 -17.10 -0.50
C GLY A 398 -16.36 -18.35 -1.00
N LEU A 399 -16.18 -18.68 -2.27
CA LEU A 399 -16.66 -19.91 -2.89
C LEU A 399 -15.57 -20.51 -3.75
N LEU A 400 -15.19 -21.75 -3.45
CA LEU A 400 -14.45 -22.63 -4.34
C LEU A 400 -15.43 -23.68 -4.84
N ASN A 401 -15.56 -23.85 -6.15
CA ASN A 401 -16.38 -24.90 -6.74
C ASN A 401 -15.63 -25.58 -7.89
N GLN A 402 -16.23 -26.60 -8.50
CA GLN A 402 -15.57 -27.43 -9.50
C GLN A 402 -14.22 -27.94 -8.96
N GLN A 403 -14.25 -28.52 -7.75
CA GLN A 403 -13.06 -29.04 -7.08
C GLN A 403 -11.94 -27.98 -6.90
N GLY A 404 -12.32 -26.70 -6.77
CA GLY A 404 -11.41 -25.57 -6.56
C GLY A 404 -10.94 -24.84 -7.82
N TYR A 405 -11.30 -25.32 -9.02
CA TYR A 405 -10.91 -24.69 -10.30
C TYR A 405 -11.57 -23.34 -10.54
N SER A 406 -12.73 -23.09 -9.94
CA SER A 406 -13.40 -21.79 -10.01
C SER A 406 -13.56 -21.21 -8.61
N GLN A 407 -13.19 -19.94 -8.47
CA GLN A 407 -13.08 -19.24 -7.20
C GLN A 407 -13.77 -17.89 -7.29
N VAL A 408 -14.56 -17.57 -6.26
CA VAL A 408 -15.24 -16.29 -6.12
C VAL A 408 -14.99 -15.75 -4.73
N ASN A 409 -14.62 -14.47 -4.65
CA ASN A 409 -14.58 -13.72 -3.40
C ASN A 409 -15.43 -12.46 -3.55
N ARG A 410 -16.30 -12.22 -2.57
CA ARG A 410 -17.08 -10.99 -2.43
C ARG A 410 -16.78 -10.39 -1.06
N GLN A 411 -15.94 -9.38 -1.06
CA GLN A 411 -15.46 -8.67 0.13
C GLN A 411 -16.00 -7.23 0.17
N LEU A 412 -16.25 -6.77 1.39
CA LEU A 412 -16.51 -5.36 1.70
C LEU A 412 -15.84 -5.02 3.02
N THR A 413 -14.96 -4.01 2.99
CA THR A 413 -14.40 -3.37 4.18
C THR A 413 -14.98 -1.97 4.28
N THR A 414 -15.45 -1.56 5.46
CA THR A 414 -15.84 -0.18 5.77
C THR A 414 -15.21 0.27 7.08
N GLY A 415 -15.00 1.57 7.20
CA GLY A 415 -14.53 2.17 8.45
C GLY A 415 -14.95 3.62 8.60
N ASN A 416 -15.03 4.05 9.85
CA ASN A 416 -15.16 5.43 10.25
C ASN A 416 -14.16 5.69 11.37
N ASN A 417 -13.19 6.56 11.11
CA ASN A 417 -12.20 7.00 12.07
C ASN A 417 -12.43 8.48 12.40
N SER A 418 -12.32 8.86 13.67
CA SER A 418 -12.44 10.26 14.07
C SER A 418 -11.49 10.63 15.20
N ILE A 419 -10.93 11.83 15.11
CA ILE A 419 -10.20 12.50 16.18
C ILE A 419 -11.01 13.72 16.61
N THR A 420 -11.20 13.88 17.92
CA THR A 420 -11.80 15.07 18.51
C THR A 420 -10.82 15.70 19.49
N GLU A 421 -10.50 16.97 19.26
CA GLU A 421 -9.86 17.85 20.24
C GLU A 421 -10.90 18.33 21.24
N LEU A 422 -10.67 18.03 22.51
CA LEU A 422 -11.55 18.31 23.63
C LEU A 422 -11.23 19.69 24.20
N GLY A 423 -12.27 20.41 24.60
CA GLY A 423 -12.19 21.76 25.14
C GLY A 423 -13.58 22.37 25.24
N ASP A 424 -13.64 23.69 25.46
CA ASP A 424 -14.91 24.42 25.55
C ASP A 424 -15.73 24.36 24.24
N ALA A 425 -15.02 24.33 23.11
CA ALA A 425 -15.59 24.13 21.77
C ALA A 425 -14.85 22.98 21.07
N PRO A 426 -15.33 21.73 21.19
CA PRO A 426 -14.67 20.58 20.59
C PRO A 426 -14.58 20.68 19.06
N ILE A 427 -13.41 20.37 18.51
CA ILE A 427 -13.17 20.31 17.06
C ILE A 427 -12.94 18.85 16.67
N SER A 428 -13.70 18.35 15.70
CA SER A 428 -13.60 16.96 15.26
C SER A 428 -13.26 16.86 13.79
N TYR A 429 -12.39 15.91 13.47
CA TYR A 429 -12.11 15.47 12.12
C TYR A 429 -12.49 14.00 11.98
N SER A 430 -12.93 13.63 10.79
CA SER A 430 -13.32 12.25 10.50
C SER A 430 -12.99 11.84 9.08
N ILE A 431 -12.84 10.54 8.91
CA ILE A 431 -12.74 9.90 7.61
C ILE A 431 -13.57 8.63 7.60
N THR A 432 -14.47 8.53 6.63
CA THR A 432 -15.17 7.31 6.28
C THR A 432 -14.51 6.71 5.06
N PHE A 433 -14.39 5.39 5.01
CA PHE A 433 -13.83 4.68 3.86
C PHE A 433 -14.56 3.38 3.59
N GLN A 434 -14.53 2.96 2.33
CA GLN A 434 -15.12 1.71 1.87
C GLN A 434 -14.29 1.08 0.73
N TYR A 435 -14.05 -0.23 0.84
CA TYR A 435 -13.29 -1.02 -0.13
C TYR A 435 -14.15 -2.20 -0.62
N PRO A 436 -15.02 -2.01 -1.63
CA PRO A 436 -15.73 -3.14 -2.24
C PRO A 436 -14.77 -3.93 -3.14
N LEU A 437 -14.82 -5.25 -3.07
CA LEU A 437 -14.05 -6.15 -3.93
C LEU A 437 -14.87 -7.38 -4.29
N VAL A 438 -14.99 -7.65 -5.59
CA VAL A 438 -15.54 -8.89 -6.13
C VAL A 438 -14.58 -9.41 -7.17
N VAL A 439 -14.12 -10.64 -7.00
CA VAL A 439 -13.23 -11.31 -7.95
C VAL A 439 -13.76 -12.70 -8.21
N ASN A 440 -13.90 -13.04 -9.48
CA ASN A 440 -14.13 -14.39 -9.95
C ASN A 440 -12.98 -14.78 -10.88
N ALA A 441 -12.40 -15.95 -10.64
CA ALA A 441 -11.42 -16.54 -11.51
C ALA A 441 -11.71 -18.04 -11.66
N THR A 442 -11.76 -18.50 -12.91
CA THR A 442 -11.85 -19.91 -13.26
C THR A 442 -10.62 -20.25 -14.09
N TYR A 443 -9.92 -21.33 -13.75
CA TYR A 443 -8.72 -21.73 -14.48
C TYR A 443 -8.81 -23.17 -14.94
N GLY A 444 -8.32 -23.40 -16.16
CA GLY A 444 -8.14 -24.72 -16.74
C GLY A 444 -6.67 -25.09 -16.73
N ILE A 445 -6.35 -26.32 -16.35
CA ILE A 445 -4.99 -26.85 -16.38
C ILE A 445 -5.00 -28.14 -17.18
N THR A 446 -4.07 -28.24 -18.11
CA THR A 446 -3.81 -29.44 -18.90
C THR A 446 -2.32 -29.74 -18.89
N SER A 447 -1.92 -30.92 -19.37
CA SER A 447 -0.49 -31.23 -19.58
C SER A 447 0.21 -30.24 -20.51
N ASN A 448 -0.54 -29.58 -21.41
CA ASN A 448 -0.01 -28.76 -22.48
C ASN A 448 -0.11 -27.25 -22.20
N GLY A 449 -0.70 -26.83 -21.08
CA GLY A 449 -0.86 -25.42 -20.76
C GLY A 449 -1.96 -25.12 -19.75
N MET A 450 -2.19 -23.83 -19.51
CA MET A 450 -3.21 -23.34 -18.60
C MET A 450 -4.00 -22.17 -19.19
N THR A 451 -5.24 -22.00 -18.71
CA THR A 451 -6.10 -20.86 -19.01
C THR A 451 -6.61 -20.23 -17.72
N ILE A 452 -6.95 -18.94 -17.79
CA ILE A 452 -7.69 -18.24 -16.74
C ILE A 452 -8.77 -17.41 -17.43
N ASP A 453 -10.00 -17.57 -17.01
CA ASP A 453 -11.14 -16.71 -17.33
C ASP A 453 -11.54 -16.00 -16.05
N SER A 454 -11.62 -14.67 -16.08
CA SER A 454 -11.85 -13.88 -14.87
C SER A 454 -12.71 -12.67 -15.13
N TRP A 455 -13.40 -12.25 -14.08
CA TRP A 455 -14.02 -10.93 -14.01
C TRP A 455 -13.83 -10.36 -12.61
N MET A 456 -13.75 -9.04 -12.52
CA MET A 456 -13.62 -8.37 -11.23
C MET A 456 -14.36 -7.04 -11.19
N MET A 457 -14.69 -6.61 -9.98
CA MET A 457 -15.12 -5.26 -9.65
C MET A 457 -14.50 -4.86 -8.32
N ARG A 458 -13.84 -3.72 -8.28
CA ARG A 458 -13.24 -3.17 -7.06
C ARG A 458 -13.42 -1.67 -6.98
N GLY A 459 -13.33 -1.13 -5.78
CA GLY A 459 -13.37 0.30 -5.54
C GLY A 459 -12.57 0.73 -4.32
N LEU A 460 -12.25 2.01 -4.30
CA LEU A 460 -11.71 2.73 -3.15
C LEU A 460 -12.52 4.00 -3.02
N ASP A 461 -13.28 4.06 -1.93
CA ASP A 461 -14.14 5.18 -1.59
C ASP A 461 -13.69 5.77 -0.25
N PHE A 462 -13.57 7.09 -0.18
CA PHE A 462 -13.45 7.79 1.10
C PHE A 462 -14.08 9.17 1.07
N GLU A 463 -14.51 9.63 2.24
CA GLU A 463 -14.92 11.00 2.48
C GLU A 463 -14.29 11.47 3.79
N THR A 464 -13.66 12.64 3.77
CA THR A 464 -13.03 13.23 4.96
C THR A 464 -13.44 14.68 5.14
N THR A 465 -13.59 15.07 6.41
CA THR A 465 -13.74 16.47 6.81
C THR A 465 -12.38 17.20 6.87
N GLY A 466 -11.29 16.53 6.50
CA GLY A 466 -9.92 17.03 6.58
C GLY A 466 -9.24 16.67 7.89
N GLY A 467 -8.20 17.42 8.24
CA GLY A 467 -7.40 17.17 9.43
C GLY A 467 -6.21 18.13 9.49
N LEU A 468 -5.32 17.90 10.45
CA LEU A 468 -4.07 18.64 10.55
C LEU A 468 -3.09 18.15 9.49
N GLY A 469 -2.59 19.07 8.66
CA GLY A 469 -1.58 18.78 7.65
C GLY A 469 -2.10 18.09 6.39
N ILE A 470 -1.20 17.37 5.71
CA ILE A 470 -1.46 16.63 4.47
C ILE A 470 -1.46 15.15 4.82
N SER A 471 -2.58 14.48 4.59
CA SER A 471 -2.75 13.07 4.96
C SER A 471 -1.96 12.15 4.03
N THR A 472 -1.28 11.13 4.59
CA THR A 472 -0.65 10.04 3.83
C THR A 472 -1.66 9.05 3.25
N TYR A 473 -2.92 9.15 3.63
CA TYR A 473 -4.02 8.36 3.08
C TYR A 473 -4.77 9.15 2.00
N THR A 474 -5.30 10.34 2.30
CA THR A 474 -6.07 11.10 1.29
C THR A 474 -5.18 11.83 0.27
N LEU A 475 -3.87 11.96 0.56
CA LEU A 475 -2.88 12.66 -0.25
C LEU A 475 -3.19 14.15 -0.42
N SER A 476 -3.96 14.71 0.52
CA SER A 476 -4.52 16.04 0.47
C SER A 476 -4.59 16.65 1.87
N SER A 477 -4.64 17.99 1.92
CA SER A 477 -5.03 18.73 3.13
C SER A 477 -6.49 19.15 3.03
N GLY A 478 -7.21 19.12 4.16
CA GLY A 478 -8.60 19.60 4.23
C GLY A 478 -9.63 18.60 3.69
N PRO A 479 -10.91 19.02 3.58
CA PRO A 479 -12.00 18.14 3.16
C PRO A 479 -11.78 17.60 1.75
N SER A 480 -11.99 16.30 1.58
CA SER A 480 -11.92 15.66 0.27
C SER A 480 -12.78 14.39 0.20
N HIS A 481 -13.14 14.03 -1.02
CA HIS A 481 -13.81 12.78 -1.33
C HIS A 481 -13.14 12.13 -2.54
N LEU A 482 -13.07 10.81 -2.53
CA LEU A 482 -12.65 9.98 -3.65
C LEU A 482 -13.67 8.86 -3.83
N HIS A 483 -14.14 8.67 -5.05
CA HIS A 483 -14.86 7.51 -5.51
C HIS A 483 -14.11 6.92 -6.70
N THR A 484 -13.68 5.66 -6.58
CA THR A 484 -13.06 4.95 -7.71
C THR A 484 -13.73 3.62 -7.93
N ARG A 485 -13.90 3.24 -9.19
CA ARG A 485 -14.42 1.93 -9.58
C ARG A 485 -13.62 1.39 -10.73
N GLN A 486 -13.12 0.17 -10.58
CA GLN A 486 -12.44 -0.58 -11.62
C GLN A 486 -13.18 -1.91 -11.80
N SER A 487 -13.58 -2.20 -13.04
CA SER A 487 -14.30 -3.43 -13.35
C SER A 487 -13.97 -3.93 -14.74
N GLY A 488 -14.06 -5.23 -14.96
CA GLY A 488 -13.80 -5.79 -16.28
C GLY A 488 -13.81 -7.31 -16.33
N THR A 489 -13.50 -7.82 -17.51
CA THR A 489 -13.23 -9.23 -17.77
C THR A 489 -11.83 -9.38 -18.32
N ALA A 490 -11.17 -10.50 -18.04
CA ALA A 490 -9.87 -10.81 -18.59
C ALA A 490 -9.72 -12.31 -18.81
N GLN A 491 -8.94 -12.64 -19.84
CA GLN A 491 -8.58 -14.00 -20.20
C GLN A 491 -7.06 -14.11 -20.28
N TYR A 492 -6.53 -15.24 -19.86
CA TYR A 492 -5.13 -15.59 -19.99
C TYR A 492 -5.02 -17.01 -20.51
N LYS A 493 -4.02 -17.25 -21.37
CA LYS A 493 -3.66 -18.59 -21.85
C LYS A 493 -2.16 -18.70 -21.93
N SER A 494 -1.60 -19.82 -21.50
CA SER A 494 -0.22 -20.19 -21.75
C SER A 494 -0.08 -21.63 -22.24
N VAL A 495 0.93 -21.86 -23.07
CA VAL A 495 1.33 -23.19 -23.54
C VAL A 495 2.63 -23.58 -22.85
N THR A 496 2.72 -24.80 -22.32
CA THR A 496 3.93 -25.30 -21.66
C THR A 496 5.11 -25.26 -22.63
N GLY A 497 6.20 -24.58 -22.25
CA GLY A 497 7.38 -24.39 -23.11
C GLY A 497 7.15 -23.48 -24.33
N GLY A 498 6.01 -22.81 -24.41
CA GLY A 498 5.62 -21.96 -25.53
C GLY A 498 5.23 -20.55 -25.11
N SER A 499 4.44 -19.89 -25.97
CA SER A 499 3.94 -18.54 -25.74
C SER A 499 2.72 -18.52 -24.81
N SER A 500 2.45 -17.32 -24.30
CA SER A 500 1.22 -16.96 -23.64
C SER A 500 0.58 -15.76 -24.31
N SER A 501 -0.72 -15.61 -24.09
CA SER A 501 -1.50 -14.46 -24.50
C SER A 501 -2.44 -14.04 -23.37
N SER A 502 -2.78 -12.75 -23.34
CA SER A 502 -3.73 -12.19 -22.40
C SER A 502 -4.64 -11.22 -23.13
N TRP A 503 -5.93 -11.25 -22.80
CA TRP A 503 -6.93 -10.31 -23.28
C TRP A 503 -7.65 -9.70 -22.08
N GLY A 504 -8.11 -8.46 -22.21
CA GLY A 504 -8.88 -7.80 -21.15
C GLY A 504 -9.79 -6.72 -21.70
N ASP A 505 -10.92 -6.53 -21.03
CA ASP A 505 -11.87 -5.45 -21.27
C ASP A 505 -12.18 -4.82 -19.91
N THR A 506 -11.73 -3.57 -19.71
CA THR A 506 -11.72 -2.91 -18.41
C THR A 506 -12.27 -1.49 -18.49
N THR A 507 -13.07 -1.13 -17.49
CA THR A 507 -13.59 0.22 -17.27
C THR A 507 -13.10 0.71 -15.93
N ASN A 508 -12.58 1.94 -15.91
CA ASN A 508 -12.06 2.63 -14.74
C ASN A 508 -12.78 3.97 -14.61
N VAL A 509 -13.36 4.25 -13.45
CA VAL A 509 -14.00 5.52 -13.11
C VAL A 509 -13.24 6.12 -11.94
N PHE A 510 -12.89 7.40 -12.07
CA PHE A 510 -12.23 8.20 -11.07
C PHE A 510 -13.04 9.46 -10.84
N GLU A 511 -13.55 9.62 -9.62
CA GLU A 511 -14.29 10.78 -9.16
C GLU A 511 -13.64 11.28 -7.90
N SER A 512 -13.32 12.58 -7.84
CA SER A 512 -12.83 13.16 -6.59
C SER A 512 -13.24 14.62 -6.48
N GLN A 513 -13.28 15.10 -5.25
CA GLN A 513 -13.37 16.52 -4.98
C GLN A 513 -12.33 16.86 -3.93
N MET A 514 -11.45 17.80 -4.24
CA MET A 514 -10.43 18.29 -3.32
C MET A 514 -10.51 19.81 -3.28
N ASN A 515 -10.70 20.38 -2.08
CA ASN A 515 -10.77 21.84 -1.89
C ASN A 515 -11.78 22.53 -2.83
N GLY A 516 -12.93 21.88 -3.08
CA GLY A 516 -13.98 22.40 -3.96
C GLY A 516 -13.71 22.24 -5.46
N GLN A 517 -12.59 21.65 -5.87
CA GLN A 517 -12.30 21.35 -7.27
C GLN A 517 -12.71 19.91 -7.59
N PRO A 518 -13.72 19.69 -8.45
CA PRO A 518 -14.12 18.36 -8.88
C PRO A 518 -13.19 17.81 -9.96
N TYR A 519 -12.98 16.51 -9.94
CA TYR A 519 -12.32 15.74 -10.98
C TYR A 519 -13.19 14.53 -11.32
N HIS A 520 -13.41 14.30 -12.61
CA HIS A 520 -14.08 13.11 -13.12
C HIS A 520 -13.34 12.62 -14.37
N ARG A 521 -13.02 11.32 -14.40
CA ARG A 521 -12.49 10.65 -15.60
C ARG A 521 -12.99 9.22 -15.66
N SER A 522 -13.47 8.82 -16.84
CA SER A 522 -13.80 7.44 -17.17
C SER A 522 -12.93 6.96 -18.32
N VAL A 523 -12.28 5.80 -18.15
CA VAL A 523 -11.39 5.18 -19.13
C VAL A 523 -11.88 3.76 -19.41
N HIS A 524 -12.16 3.46 -20.67
CA HIS A 524 -12.48 2.12 -21.16
C HIS A 524 -11.33 1.63 -22.04
N ALA A 525 -10.80 0.46 -21.71
CA ALA A 525 -9.70 -0.15 -22.44
C ALA A 525 -9.99 -1.61 -22.80
N VAL A 526 -9.73 -1.96 -24.05
CA VAL A 526 -9.92 -3.29 -24.61
C VAL A 526 -8.62 -3.76 -25.23
N ASN A 527 -8.19 -4.95 -24.82
CA ASN A 527 -7.01 -5.66 -25.29
C ASN A 527 -5.74 -4.80 -25.35
N GLY A 528 -5.46 -4.07 -24.27
CA GLY A 528 -4.28 -3.21 -24.15
C GLY A 528 -4.40 -1.83 -24.81
N THR A 529 -5.56 -1.49 -25.39
CA THR A 529 -5.80 -0.20 -26.07
C THR A 529 -6.90 0.58 -25.35
N VAL A 530 -6.68 1.88 -25.10
CA VAL A 530 -7.74 2.79 -24.61
C VAL A 530 -8.70 3.11 -25.76
N VAL A 531 -9.94 2.64 -25.67
CA VAL A 531 -10.98 2.83 -26.69
C VAL A 531 -11.91 4.01 -26.38
N SER A 532 -12.00 4.41 -25.10
CA SER A 532 -12.70 5.62 -24.67
C SER A 532 -12.00 6.24 -23.46
N ASP A 533 -11.90 7.56 -23.45
CA ASP A 533 -11.36 8.36 -22.35
C ASP A 533 -12.12 9.69 -22.32
N THR A 534 -12.68 10.05 -21.17
CA THR A 534 -13.42 11.30 -21.02
C THR A 534 -12.52 12.52 -20.77
N ASP A 535 -11.20 12.33 -20.68
CA ASP A 535 -10.24 13.43 -20.58
C ASP A 535 -10.34 14.35 -21.84
N PRO A 536 -10.61 15.66 -21.69
CA PRO A 536 -10.67 16.61 -22.80
C PRO A 536 -9.38 16.68 -23.64
N GLY A 537 -8.23 16.29 -23.07
CA GLY A 537 -6.93 16.20 -23.75
C GLY A 537 -6.54 14.78 -24.18
N GLY A 538 -7.39 13.78 -23.91
CA GLY A 538 -7.12 12.38 -24.16
C GLY A 538 -7.00 12.06 -25.64
N LYS A 539 -5.83 11.63 -26.09
CA LYS A 539 -5.69 10.97 -27.40
C LYS A 539 -6.25 9.56 -27.29
N VAL A 540 -7.34 9.28 -28.00
CA VAL A 540 -7.70 7.89 -28.34
C VAL A 540 -6.49 7.30 -29.07
N SER A 541 -5.75 6.44 -28.40
CA SER A 541 -4.57 5.84 -29.01
C SER A 541 -5.04 4.75 -29.95
N ALA A 542 -4.85 4.96 -31.25
CA ALA A 542 -4.99 3.91 -32.24
C ALA A 542 -3.80 2.93 -32.11
N SER A 543 -3.71 2.20 -31.00
CA SER A 543 -2.84 1.02 -30.93
C SER A 543 -3.63 -0.19 -31.38
N SER A 544 -3.10 -0.90 -32.38
CA SER A 544 -3.65 -2.18 -32.82
C SER A 544 -3.73 -3.15 -31.62
N PRO A 545 -4.76 -4.02 -31.56
CA PRO A 545 -4.81 -5.10 -30.57
C PRO A 545 -3.48 -5.86 -30.60
N GLN A 546 -2.74 -5.87 -29.48
CA GLN A 546 -1.45 -6.54 -29.44
C GLN A 546 -1.61 -7.91 -28.79
N ASP A 547 -1.35 -8.95 -29.58
CA ASP A 547 -1.11 -10.28 -29.03
C ASP A 547 0.27 -10.25 -28.38
N TYR A 548 0.29 -10.04 -27.07
CA TYR A 548 1.52 -9.97 -26.30
C TYR A 548 2.08 -11.39 -26.16
N GLY A 549 2.78 -11.86 -27.20
CA GLY A 549 3.56 -13.08 -27.13
C GLY A 549 4.65 -12.94 -26.08
N ASP A 550 4.38 -13.50 -24.90
CA ASP A 550 5.36 -13.61 -23.80
C ASP A 550 5.57 -15.08 -23.45
N THR A 551 6.76 -15.45 -22.98
CA THR A 551 6.94 -16.76 -22.34
C THR A 551 6.02 -16.80 -21.12
N GLY A 552 5.11 -17.77 -21.04
CA GLY A 552 4.06 -17.76 -20.01
C GLY A 552 4.56 -17.68 -18.57
N ARG A 553 3.63 -17.48 -17.63
CA ARG A 553 3.91 -17.65 -16.21
C ARG A 553 4.02 -19.14 -15.90
N GLY A 554 4.90 -19.47 -14.96
CA GLY A 554 5.23 -20.87 -14.64
C GLY A 554 4.12 -21.64 -13.93
N SER A 555 3.11 -20.95 -13.37
CA SER A 555 1.98 -21.60 -12.69
C SER A 555 0.79 -20.67 -12.49
N VAL A 556 -0.38 -21.26 -12.24
CA VAL A 556 -1.61 -20.57 -11.81
C VAL A 556 -1.36 -19.82 -10.49
N ARG A 557 -0.62 -20.44 -9.57
CA ARG A 557 -0.28 -19.84 -8.27
C ARG A 557 0.43 -18.50 -8.40
N ALA A 558 1.29 -18.34 -9.41
CA ALA A 558 1.99 -17.09 -9.68
C ALA A 558 1.09 -15.99 -10.25
N ILE A 559 -0.19 -16.26 -10.53
CA ILE A 559 -1.15 -15.28 -11.08
C ILE A 559 -2.26 -14.95 -10.08
N ILE A 560 -2.83 -15.98 -9.45
CA ILE A 560 -4.01 -15.81 -8.57
C ILE A 560 -3.67 -16.06 -7.09
N GLY A 561 -2.39 -16.27 -6.76
CA GLY A 561 -1.92 -16.61 -5.42
C GLY A 561 -2.23 -18.02 -4.97
N LYS A 562 -2.94 -18.81 -5.79
CA LYS A 562 -3.51 -20.12 -5.47
C LYS A 562 -3.56 -20.99 -6.71
N GLY A 563 -3.87 -22.27 -6.57
CA GLY A 563 -3.69 -23.22 -7.66
C GLY A 563 -2.35 -23.95 -7.54
N PRO A 564 -2.09 -24.95 -8.39
CA PRO A 564 -0.90 -25.77 -8.27
C PRO A 564 0.34 -24.89 -8.50
N GLY A 565 1.33 -25.00 -7.61
CA GLY A 565 2.56 -24.20 -7.62
C GLY A 565 3.60 -24.69 -8.63
N ALA A 566 3.53 -25.97 -8.98
CA ALA A 566 4.19 -26.64 -10.09
C ALA A 566 3.28 -27.79 -10.55
N LEU A 567 3.31 -28.16 -11.83
CA LEU A 567 2.81 -29.47 -12.24
C LEU A 567 3.65 -30.51 -11.49
N ILE A 568 3.03 -31.25 -10.57
CA ILE A 568 3.65 -32.45 -10.01
C ILE A 568 3.82 -33.39 -11.20
N ASN A 569 5.06 -33.58 -11.64
CA ASN A 569 5.41 -34.59 -12.63
C ASN A 569 5.04 -35.98 -12.12
#